data_AF-A0A9K3E2Q6-F1
#
_entry.id   AF-A0A9K3E2Q6-F1
#
_cell.length_a   1.000
_cell.length_b   1.000
_cell.length_c   1.000
_cell.angle_alpha   90.00
_cell.angle_beta   90.00
_cell.angle_gamma   90.00
#
_symmetry.space_group_name_H-M   'P 1'
#
loop_
_entity.id
_entity.type
_entity.pdbx_description
1 polymer ?
#
loop_
_entity_poly.entity_id
_entity_poly.type
_entity_poly.pdbx_seq_one_letter_code
_entity_poly.pdbx_strand_id
1 'polypeptide(L)'
;MLWMKHHGIINVANSVLNSVDLDQTVAHLMVTVRNDGYVRGYAECAHHVTNALKVDWDTSKSATCGVDTGAEHAAAKEEYNNLHLPVMDLVTAALQSDNFVAQLKEVFLDEADDDEDLE
;
A
#
# COMPACT_ATOMS: atom_id res chain seq x y z
N MET A 1 -29.91 8.80 -3.87
CA MET A 1 -29.32 7.44 -3.86
C MET A 1 -28.75 7.02 -5.22
N LEU A 2 -29.35 7.39 -6.37
CA LEU A 2 -28.86 6.98 -7.70
C LEU A 2 -27.37 7.35 -7.93
N TRP A 3 -26.99 8.59 -7.64
CA TRP A 3 -25.59 9.04 -7.73
C TRP A 3 -24.61 8.18 -6.90
N MET A 4 -24.97 7.81 -5.67
CA MET A 4 -24.12 6.95 -4.83
C MET A 4 -23.85 5.59 -5.49
N LYS A 5 -24.86 5.01 -6.13
CA LYS A 5 -24.76 3.72 -6.80
C LYS A 5 -23.89 3.78 -8.06
N HIS A 6 -23.99 4.87 -8.82
CA HIS A 6 -23.30 5.00 -10.12
C HIS A 6 -21.91 5.63 -10.01
N HIS A 7 -21.70 6.54 -9.07
CA HIS A 7 -20.48 7.37 -8.98
C HIS A 7 -19.91 7.40 -7.55
N GLY A 8 -20.74 7.53 -6.52
CA GLY A 8 -20.24 7.74 -5.16
C GLY A 8 -19.35 6.61 -4.63
N ILE A 9 -19.78 5.36 -4.75
CA ILE A 9 -18.99 4.20 -4.27
C ILE A 9 -17.67 4.08 -5.02
N ILE A 10 -17.70 4.24 -6.35
CA ILE A 10 -16.50 4.07 -7.18
C ILE A 10 -15.52 5.23 -6.95
N ASN A 11 -16.00 6.46 -6.77
CA ASN A 11 -15.15 7.61 -6.48
C ASN A 11 -14.45 7.47 -5.12
N VAL A 12 -15.18 7.08 -4.07
CA VAL A 12 -14.58 6.78 -2.75
C VAL A 12 -13.50 5.71 -2.86
N ALA A 13 -13.81 4.59 -3.52
CA ALA A 13 -12.85 3.50 -3.70
C ALA A 13 -11.61 3.97 -4.48
N ASN A 14 -11.80 4.71 -5.57
CA ASN A 14 -10.71 5.23 -6.39
C ASN A 14 -9.82 6.20 -5.62
N SER A 15 -10.38 7.08 -4.80
CA SER A 15 -9.57 8.03 -4.03
C SER A 15 -8.71 7.33 -2.95
N VAL A 16 -9.17 6.19 -2.43
CA VAL A 16 -8.36 5.34 -1.54
C VAL A 16 -7.30 4.57 -2.34
N LEU A 17 -7.71 3.86 -3.39
CA LEU A 17 -6.85 2.97 -4.16
C LEU A 17 -5.79 3.71 -4.99
N ASN A 18 -6.08 4.93 -5.42
CA ASN A 18 -5.15 5.79 -6.17
C ASN A 18 -4.43 6.80 -5.26
N SER A 19 -4.51 6.64 -3.94
CA SER A 19 -3.73 7.47 -3.04
C SER A 19 -2.23 7.24 -3.29
N VAL A 20 -1.50 8.34 -3.50
CA VAL A 20 -0.03 8.30 -3.65
C VAL A 20 0.64 7.76 -2.40
N ASP A 21 0.12 8.08 -1.21
CA ASP A 21 0.66 7.60 0.05
C ASP A 21 0.49 6.07 0.15
N LEU A 22 -0.67 5.55 -0.22
CA LEU A 22 -0.91 4.09 -0.27
C LEU A 22 0.02 3.40 -1.27
N ASP A 23 0.16 3.95 -2.47
CA ASP A 23 1.04 3.41 -3.51
C ASP A 23 2.50 3.34 -3.04
N GLN A 24 3.01 4.45 -2.47
CA GLN A 24 4.38 4.54 -1.98
C GLN A 24 4.63 3.59 -0.80
N THR A 25 3.72 3.53 0.17
CA THR A 25 3.88 2.63 1.33
C THR A 25 3.80 1.16 0.92
N VAL A 26 2.91 0.79 -0.02
CA VAL A 26 2.86 -0.57 -0.58
C VAL A 26 4.13 -0.90 -1.36
N ALA A 27 4.63 0.02 -2.19
CA ALA A 27 5.86 -0.17 -2.93
C ALA A 27 7.06 -0.39 -1.99
N HIS A 28 7.16 0.42 -0.92
CA HIS A 28 8.18 0.28 0.11
C HIS A 28 8.08 -1.08 0.82
N LEU A 29 6.89 -1.48 1.25
CA LEU A 29 6.65 -2.79 1.86
C LEU A 29 7.04 -3.95 0.93
N MET A 30 6.72 -3.85 -0.36
CA MET A 30 7.07 -4.87 -1.36
C MET A 30 8.57 -5.00 -1.59
N VAL A 31 9.32 -3.91 -1.52
CA VAL A 31 10.79 -3.94 -1.63
C VAL A 31 11.41 -4.57 -0.38
N THR A 32 10.96 -4.18 0.81
CA THR A 32 11.55 -4.67 2.06
C THR A 32 11.27 -6.17 2.29
N VAL A 33 10.06 -6.64 2.00
CA VAL A 33 9.74 -8.09 2.08
C VAL A 33 10.56 -8.90 1.07
N ARG A 34 10.84 -8.34 -0.11
CA ARG A 34 11.67 -8.98 -1.12
C ARG A 34 13.13 -9.09 -0.66
N ASN A 35 13.67 -8.03 -0.06
CA ASN A 35 15.02 -8.03 0.51
C ASN A 35 15.16 -9.04 1.65
N ASP A 36 14.18 -9.10 2.56
CA ASP A 36 14.14 -10.12 3.61
C ASP A 36 14.07 -11.55 3.04
N GLY A 37 13.26 -11.75 2.00
CA GLY A 37 13.22 -13.01 1.26
C GLY A 37 14.57 -13.37 0.64
N TYR A 38 15.32 -12.40 0.10
CA TYR A 38 16.65 -12.63 -0.47
C TYR A 38 17.67 -13.08 0.57
N VAL A 39 17.65 -12.54 1.78
CA VAL A 39 18.53 -13.01 2.87
C VAL A 39 18.26 -14.49 3.14
N ARG A 40 16.99 -14.87 3.28
CA ARG A 40 16.61 -16.27 3.55
C ARG A 40 16.99 -17.21 2.41
N GLY A 41 16.71 -16.83 1.16
CA GLY A 41 17.07 -17.62 -0.01
C GLY A 41 18.58 -17.77 -0.18
N TYR A 42 19.35 -16.70 0.06
CA TYR A 42 20.81 -16.79 -0.01
C TYR A 42 21.39 -17.68 1.09
N ALA A 43 20.86 -17.61 2.31
CA ALA A 43 21.28 -18.48 3.41
C ALA A 43 21.02 -19.96 3.11
N GLU A 44 19.88 -20.29 2.50
CA GLU A 44 19.57 -21.64 2.04
C GLU A 44 20.56 -22.12 0.94
N CYS A 45 20.82 -21.27 -0.06
CA CYS A 45 21.84 -21.55 -1.08
C CYS A 45 23.23 -21.79 -0.48
N ALA A 46 23.65 -20.94 0.46
CA ALA A 46 24.93 -21.05 1.14
C ALA A 46 25.06 -22.37 1.91
N HIS A 47 23.99 -22.78 2.60
CA HIS A 47 23.91 -24.07 3.27
C HIS A 47 24.06 -25.24 2.29
N HIS A 48 23.37 -25.22 1.15
CA HIS A 48 23.46 -26.27 0.15
C HIS A 48 24.85 -26.36 -0.51
N VAL A 49 25.45 -25.24 -0.86
CA VAL A 49 26.80 -25.18 -1.44
C VAL A 49 27.83 -25.73 -0.45
N THR A 50 27.76 -25.29 0.80
CA THR A 50 28.63 -25.77 1.88
C THR A 50 28.53 -27.28 2.02
N ASN A 51 27.30 -27.82 2.03
CA ASN A 51 27.08 -29.25 2.19
C ASN A 51 27.52 -30.09 0.99
N ALA A 52 27.30 -29.60 -0.24
CA ALA A 52 27.60 -30.33 -1.47
C ALA A 52 29.09 -30.34 -1.79
N LEU A 53 29.74 -29.18 -1.66
CA LEU A 53 31.14 -29.00 -2.05
C LEU A 53 32.12 -29.17 -0.87
N LYS A 54 31.62 -29.25 0.37
CA LYS A 54 32.44 -29.32 1.60
C LYS A 54 33.40 -28.13 1.73
N VAL A 55 32.98 -26.96 1.25
CA VAL A 55 33.70 -25.68 1.38
C VAL A 55 32.95 -24.79 2.34
N ASP A 56 33.65 -23.84 2.96
CA ASP A 56 32.99 -22.79 3.75
C ASP A 56 32.43 -21.72 2.79
N TRP A 57 31.11 -21.63 2.71
CA TRP A 57 30.40 -20.65 1.90
C TRP A 57 29.35 -19.96 2.76
N ASP A 58 29.59 -18.69 3.08
CA ASP A 58 28.73 -17.88 3.92
C ASP A 58 27.89 -16.87 3.12
N THR A 59 27.21 -15.96 3.83
CA THR A 59 26.39 -14.90 3.23
C THR A 59 27.17 -13.61 2.94
N SER A 60 28.50 -13.58 3.13
CA SER A 60 29.33 -12.37 3.01
C SER A 60 29.34 -11.78 1.60
N LYS A 61 29.03 -12.59 0.59
CA LYS A 61 28.94 -12.19 -0.82
C LYS A 61 27.53 -11.79 -1.26
N SER A 62 26.55 -11.83 -0.35
CA SER A 62 25.19 -11.38 -0.64
C SER A 62 25.11 -9.86 -0.68
N ALA A 63 24.23 -9.31 -1.54
CA ALA A 63 23.98 -7.88 -1.61
C ALA A 63 23.38 -7.30 -0.31
N THR A 64 22.82 -8.17 0.53
CA THR A 64 22.19 -7.86 1.81
C THR A 64 23.11 -8.17 3.00
N CYS A 65 24.40 -8.45 2.76
CA CYS A 65 25.33 -8.77 3.84
C CYS A 65 25.46 -7.62 4.83
N GLY A 66 25.24 -7.90 6.12
CA GLY A 66 25.34 -6.91 7.20
C GLY A 66 24.17 -5.93 7.28
N VAL A 67 23.11 -6.15 6.50
CA VAL A 67 21.87 -5.36 6.54
C VAL A 67 20.80 -6.11 7.33
N ASP A 68 20.14 -5.44 8.26
CA ASP A 68 18.98 -5.99 8.98
C ASP A 68 17.69 -5.78 8.18
N THR A 69 17.53 -6.58 7.12
CA THR A 69 16.34 -6.52 6.26
C THR A 69 15.07 -6.92 7.01
N GLY A 70 15.19 -7.71 8.07
CA GLY A 70 14.07 -8.14 8.90
C GLY A 70 13.49 -6.98 9.70
N ALA A 71 14.34 -6.17 10.34
CA ALA A 71 13.94 -4.94 11.00
C ALA A 71 13.35 -3.92 10.02
N GLU A 72 13.96 -3.74 8.85
CA GLU A 72 13.47 -2.84 7.81
C GLU A 72 12.07 -3.25 7.32
N HIS A 73 11.85 -4.55 7.06
CA HIS A 73 10.53 -5.08 6.69
C HIS A 73 9.51 -4.94 7.82
N ALA A 74 9.91 -5.16 9.08
CA ALA A 74 9.01 -4.96 10.22
C ALA A 74 8.57 -3.49 10.33
N ALA A 75 9.49 -2.54 10.16
CA ALA A 75 9.20 -1.11 10.17
C ALA A 75 8.27 -0.71 9.02
N ALA A 76 8.54 -1.15 7.78
CA ALA A 76 7.69 -0.86 6.63
C ALA A 76 6.28 -1.47 6.78
N LYS A 77 6.17 -2.64 7.42
CA LYS A 77 4.88 -3.25 7.74
C LYS A 77 4.12 -2.47 8.82
N GLU A 78 4.81 -1.95 9.83
CA GLU A 78 4.21 -1.08 10.83
C GLU A 78 3.71 0.23 10.21
N GLU A 79 4.50 0.83 9.32
CA GLU A 79 4.10 2.01 8.53
C GLU A 79 2.81 1.72 7.73
N TYR A 80 2.77 0.62 6.98
CA TYR A 80 1.59 0.21 6.21
C TYR A 80 0.34 -0.01 7.09
N ASN A 81 0.48 -0.71 8.22
CA ASN A 81 -0.66 -1.01 9.08
C ASN A 81 -1.22 0.23 9.77
N ASN A 82 -0.39 1.25 9.99
CA ASN A 82 -0.78 2.50 10.61
C ASN A 82 -0.98 3.63 9.59
N LEU A 83 -0.96 3.31 8.28
CA LEU A 83 -1.14 4.29 7.23
C LEU A 83 -2.53 4.92 7.36
N HIS A 84 -2.53 6.24 7.53
CA HIS A 84 -3.74 7.04 7.61
C HIS A 84 -3.93 7.81 6.31
N LEU A 85 -5.06 7.59 5.65
CA LEU A 85 -5.38 8.26 4.39
C LEU A 85 -6.37 9.41 4.67
N PRO A 86 -6.01 10.67 4.38
CA PRO A 86 -6.88 11.83 4.66
C PRO A 86 -8.27 11.73 4.05
N VAL A 87 -8.42 11.07 2.89
CA VAL A 87 -9.72 10.84 2.25
C VAL A 87 -10.69 10.03 3.13
N MET A 88 -10.17 9.14 3.98
CA MET A 88 -11.00 8.34 4.89
C MET A 88 -11.67 9.22 5.95
N ASP A 89 -10.98 10.26 6.42
CA ASP A 89 -11.55 11.24 7.35
C ASP A 89 -12.64 12.06 6.68
N LEU A 90 -12.39 12.53 5.45
CA LEU A 90 -13.36 13.31 4.68
C LEU A 90 -14.64 12.52 4.43
N VAL A 91 -14.50 11.25 4.04
CA VAL A 91 -15.65 10.34 3.86
C VAL A 91 -16.37 10.11 5.18
N THR A 92 -15.64 9.84 6.26
CA THR A 92 -16.24 9.59 7.58
C THR A 92 -17.01 10.81 8.08
N ALA A 93 -16.45 12.01 7.92
CA ALA A 93 -17.12 13.26 8.26
C ALA A 93 -18.37 13.49 7.40
N ALA A 94 -18.28 13.26 6.09
CA ALA A 94 -19.42 13.40 5.19
C ALA A 94 -20.58 12.45 5.57
N LEU A 95 -20.27 11.21 5.93
CA LEU A 95 -21.26 10.21 6.35
C LEU A 95 -21.97 10.52 7.66
N GLN A 96 -21.47 11.46 8.48
CA GLN A 96 -22.13 11.91 9.71
C GLN A 96 -23.22 12.96 9.44
N SER A 97 -23.28 13.52 8.22
CA SER A 97 -24.27 14.52 7.83
C SER A 97 -25.60 13.88 7.41
N ASP A 98 -26.72 14.53 7.77
CA ASP A 98 -28.06 14.16 7.28
C ASP A 98 -28.15 14.21 5.74
N ASN A 99 -27.29 15.01 5.09
CA ASN A 99 -27.15 15.09 3.65
C ASN A 99 -25.77 14.64 3.17
N PHE A 100 -25.36 13.44 3.60
CA PHE A 100 -24.05 12.86 3.26
C PHE A 100 -23.78 12.79 1.76
N VAL A 101 -24.82 12.60 0.93
CA VAL A 101 -24.65 12.53 -0.54
C VAL A 101 -24.14 13.86 -1.10
N ALA A 102 -24.66 14.99 -0.63
CA ALA A 102 -24.18 16.30 -1.06
C ALA A 102 -22.74 16.56 -0.59
N GLN A 103 -22.40 16.18 0.64
CA GLN A 103 -21.03 16.36 1.12
C GLN A 103 -20.01 15.45 0.40
N LEU A 104 -20.38 14.20 0.10
CA LEU A 104 -19.51 13.34 -0.71
C LEU A 104 -19.36 13.89 -2.13
N LYS A 105 -20.40 14.50 -2.70
CA LYS A 105 -20.29 15.19 -3.99
C LYS A 105 -19.28 16.34 -3.92
N GLU A 106 -19.31 17.18 -2.89
CA GLU A 106 -18.31 18.25 -2.70
C GLU A 106 -16.88 17.72 -2.53
N VAL A 107 -16.72 16.53 -1.94
CA VAL A 107 -15.40 15.90 -1.76
C VAL A 107 -14.85 15.30 -3.05
N PHE A 108 -15.72 14.75 -3.92
CA PHE A 108 -15.31 13.92 -5.05
C PHE A 108 -15.63 14.49 -6.45
N LEU A 109 -16.45 15.54 -6.54
CA LEU A 109 -16.75 16.24 -7.77
C LEU A 109 -16.13 17.63 -7.69
N ASP A 110 -15.27 17.97 -8.64
CA ASP A 110 -15.05 19.37 -8.99
C ASP A 110 -16.30 19.88 -9.74
N GLU A 111 -16.58 21.18 -9.68
CA GLU A 111 -17.75 21.89 -10.25
C GLU A 111 -18.03 21.65 -11.76
N ALA A 112 -17.26 20.79 -12.43
CA ALA A 112 -17.37 20.45 -13.84
C ALA A 112 -18.28 19.25 -14.17
N ASP A 113 -18.71 18.46 -13.19
CA ASP A 113 -19.57 17.27 -13.38
C ASP A 113 -21.07 17.58 -13.12
N ASP A 114 -21.49 18.80 -13.47
CA ASP A 114 -22.91 19.17 -13.65
C ASP A 114 -23.44 18.64 -15.01
N ASP A 115 -23.09 17.42 -15.40
CA ASP A 115 -23.82 16.68 -16.43
C ASP A 115 -25.12 16.11 -15.80
N GLU A 116 -25.95 17.02 -15.26
CA GLU A 116 -27.40 16.86 -15.22
C GLU A 116 -27.98 17.23 -16.60
N ASP A 117 -27.50 16.64 -17.70
CA ASP A 117 -28.14 16.86 -19.01
C ASP A 117 -27.69 15.80 -20.04
N LEU A 118 -28.13 14.54 -19.90
CA LEU A 118 -28.39 13.69 -21.07
C LEU A 118 -29.56 12.73 -20.76
N GLU A 119 -30.68 13.00 -21.45
CA GLU A 119 -31.99 12.33 -21.44
C GLU A 119 -31.97 10.79 -21.44
#